data_AF-A0A1I7NRX8-F1
#
_entry.id   AF-A0A1I7NRX8-F1
#
_cell.length_a   1.000
_cell.length_b   1.000
_cell.length_c   1.000
_cell.angle_alpha   90.00
_cell.angle_beta   90.00
_cell.angle_gamma   90.00
#
_symmetry.space_group_name_H-M   'P 1'
#
loop_
_entity.id
_entity.type
_entity.pdbx_description
1 polymer ?
#
loop_
_entity_poly.entity_id
_entity_poly.type
_entity_poly.pdbx_seq_one_letter_code
_entity_poly.pdbx_strand_id
1 'polypeptide(L)'
;MRTFRHVLAGSLLGLVLINGTAVPSLAQSSQNPGVTDIDFGDDSSDWAKDGECDDPRFEGPGTADELVDADLMKDATDCRAAYEAGTVTLRVPADPPPPPPVVFTPLDQPDADAIDFGDDSSEWARDGECDDPRFTGPGTAAELVEADRMKDATDCRAAFEAGTVTLIEEKEAEPPNEGAATPQNPVSRSIDDIEFGDDSSEWARDGECDDPRFTGPGTAAELVEADRMKDATDCRAAFEAGTVTLRDEETEAQPPLSAIDFGDDSSHWARDGECDDPRFTGPGVAGTTLDEDIKRDATDCRAAVEAGTATYTGEREAAEFDFGSDFSRWANDGECDDLRFEGPGTNKKLLAEDLMGDATDCRTLLEEGKVSIRLVYTPEYAAGAPYDSSGIDFGDNSSSYSNDGECDDPRFEGPGTATTLLDSDRLADADDCREAYEAGTVVLIESERD
;
A
#
# COMPACT_ATOMS: atom_id res chain seq x y z
N MET A 1 -61.11 -39.92 -32.62
CA MET A 1 -61.29 -41.22 -31.94
C MET A 1 -60.04 -41.51 -31.10
N ARG A 2 -60.25 -41.79 -29.80
CA ARG A 2 -59.31 -42.35 -28.79
C ARG A 2 -58.06 -41.50 -28.43
N THR A 3 -58.14 -40.63 -27.40
CA THR A 3 -57.84 -40.82 -25.95
C THR A 3 -56.34 -40.99 -25.67
N PHE A 4 -55.68 -40.17 -24.82
CA PHE A 4 -55.84 -40.18 -23.36
C PHE A 4 -55.39 -38.88 -22.66
N ARG A 5 -56.23 -38.44 -21.70
CA ARG A 5 -55.98 -37.92 -20.33
C ARG A 5 -54.89 -36.87 -20.06
N HIS A 6 -55.31 -35.65 -19.72
CA HIS A 6 -54.74 -34.91 -18.57
C HIS A 6 -55.84 -34.48 -17.60
N VAL A 7 -55.47 -34.51 -16.32
CA VAL A 7 -56.31 -34.54 -15.12
C VAL A 7 -56.60 -33.12 -14.64
N LEU A 8 -57.84 -32.90 -14.20
CA LEU A 8 -58.33 -31.74 -13.46
C LEU A 8 -58.01 -31.89 -11.97
N ALA A 9 -57.43 -30.86 -11.36
CA ALA A 9 -57.59 -30.45 -9.96
C ALA A 9 -57.08 -29.00 -9.88
N GLY A 10 -57.83 -27.96 -9.51
CA GLY A 10 -58.95 -27.89 -8.57
C GLY A 10 -58.41 -27.42 -7.22
N SER A 11 -58.13 -26.11 -7.06
CA SER A 11 -57.80 -25.53 -5.76
C SER A 11 -58.82 -24.47 -5.37
N LEU A 12 -59.53 -24.81 -4.30
CA LEU A 12 -60.55 -24.03 -3.62
C LEU A 12 -59.96 -22.84 -2.88
N LEU A 13 -60.73 -21.75 -2.93
CA LEU A 13 -60.81 -20.68 -1.97
C LEU A 13 -60.95 -21.24 -0.54
N GLY A 14 -60.01 -20.90 0.35
CA GLY A 14 -60.04 -21.24 1.77
C GLY A 14 -59.67 -20.03 2.62
N LEU A 15 -60.69 -19.27 3.02
CA LEU A 15 -60.61 -18.19 3.98
C LEU A 15 -60.35 -18.81 5.38
N VAL A 16 -59.21 -18.51 6.00
CA VAL A 16 -58.95 -18.87 7.40
C VAL A 16 -58.45 -17.64 8.15
N LEU A 17 -59.32 -17.07 8.98
CA LEU A 17 -58.94 -16.18 10.07
C LEU A 17 -58.25 -16.99 11.18
N ILE A 18 -57.05 -16.57 11.59
CA ILE A 18 -56.45 -16.97 12.86
C ILE A 18 -55.91 -15.71 13.54
N ASN A 19 -56.51 -15.37 14.68
CA ASN A 19 -55.96 -14.41 15.64
C ASN A 19 -54.80 -15.07 16.39
N GLY A 20 -53.67 -14.38 16.57
CA GLY A 20 -52.61 -14.87 17.45
C GLY A 20 -51.33 -14.03 17.46
N THR A 21 -51.23 -13.18 18.46
CA THR A 21 -50.00 -12.72 19.15
C THR A 21 -48.92 -12.02 18.33
N ALA A 22 -48.89 -10.69 18.44
CA ALA A 22 -47.72 -9.88 18.19
C ALA A 22 -46.57 -10.31 19.12
N VAL A 23 -45.52 -10.86 18.51
CA VAL A 23 -44.20 -10.94 19.12
C VAL A 23 -43.52 -9.58 18.88
N PRO A 24 -43.03 -8.89 19.92
CA PRO A 24 -42.16 -7.74 19.71
C PRO A 24 -40.84 -8.27 19.15
N SER A 25 -40.51 -7.92 17.91
CA SER A 25 -39.11 -7.96 17.47
C SER A 25 -38.35 -7.01 18.37
N LEU A 26 -37.52 -7.56 19.25
CA LEU A 26 -36.40 -6.83 19.82
C LEU A 26 -35.46 -6.52 18.66
N ALA A 27 -35.61 -5.32 18.10
CA ALA A 27 -34.51 -4.69 17.39
C ALA A 27 -33.37 -4.56 18.41
N GLN A 28 -32.36 -5.43 18.30
CA GLN A 28 -31.06 -5.15 18.89
C GLN A 28 -30.55 -3.90 18.17
N SER A 29 -30.66 -2.77 18.85
CA SER A 29 -29.76 -1.65 18.62
C SER A 29 -28.37 -2.21 18.94
N SER A 30 -27.67 -2.65 17.90
CA SER A 30 -26.22 -2.71 17.96
C SER A 30 -25.81 -1.26 18.12
N GLN A 31 -25.52 -0.88 19.37
CA GLN A 31 -24.93 0.41 19.67
C GLN A 31 -23.54 0.37 19.06
N ASN A 32 -23.41 0.91 17.85
CA ASN A 32 -22.14 1.28 17.30
C ASN A 32 -21.59 2.41 18.18
N PRO A 33 -20.37 2.31 18.70
CA PRO A 33 -19.80 3.34 19.56
C PRO A 33 -19.61 4.63 18.74
N GLY A 34 -20.14 5.75 19.22
CA GLY A 34 -19.66 7.10 18.90
C GLY A 34 -20.12 7.78 17.61
N VAL A 35 -21.44 7.89 17.33
CA VAL A 35 -21.94 8.83 16.31
C VAL A 35 -22.12 10.22 16.94
N THR A 36 -21.04 10.99 17.03
CA THR A 36 -21.14 12.45 17.20
C THR A 36 -20.12 13.26 16.39
N ASP A 37 -19.29 12.66 15.52
CA ASP A 37 -18.27 13.46 14.82
C ASP A 37 -17.86 12.90 13.43
N ILE A 38 -18.84 12.51 12.60
CA ILE A 38 -18.54 12.29 11.17
C ILE A 38 -18.71 13.62 10.46
N ASP A 39 -17.60 14.16 9.93
CA ASP A 39 -17.61 15.32 9.05
C ASP A 39 -18.00 14.88 7.62
N PHE A 40 -19.26 15.17 7.26
CA PHE A 40 -19.81 14.89 5.93
C PHE A 40 -19.40 15.92 4.86
N GLY A 41 -18.76 17.04 5.23
CA GLY A 41 -18.34 18.07 4.28
C GLY A 41 -19.45 19.01 3.80
N ASP A 42 -19.41 19.41 2.52
CA ASP A 42 -20.37 20.31 1.87
C ASP A 42 -21.04 19.70 0.62
N ASP A 43 -21.81 20.49 -0.16
CA ASP A 43 -22.52 20.04 -1.37
C ASP A 43 -21.95 20.74 -2.64
N SER A 44 -20.62 20.79 -2.76
CA SER A 44 -19.95 21.58 -3.80
C SER A 44 -19.61 20.84 -5.10
N SER A 45 -19.82 19.52 -5.17
CA SER A 45 -19.60 18.75 -6.41
C SER A 45 -20.73 18.95 -7.43
N ASP A 46 -20.46 18.55 -8.68
CA ASP A 46 -21.47 18.54 -9.75
C ASP A 46 -22.54 17.44 -9.54
N TRP A 47 -22.23 16.45 -8.70
CA TRP A 47 -23.07 15.29 -8.38
C TRP A 47 -23.81 15.40 -7.06
N ALA A 48 -23.49 16.40 -6.23
CA ALA A 48 -24.18 16.61 -4.96
C ALA A 48 -25.71 16.76 -5.12
N LYS A 49 -26.47 16.12 -4.21
CA LYS A 49 -27.95 16.16 -4.17
C LYS A 49 -28.66 15.44 -5.31
N ASP A 50 -28.02 14.45 -5.93
CA ASP A 50 -28.63 13.64 -6.97
C ASP A 50 -29.38 12.40 -6.45
N GLY A 51 -29.25 12.10 -5.15
CA GLY A 51 -29.89 11.01 -4.45
C GLY A 51 -28.99 9.82 -4.15
N GLU A 52 -27.72 9.88 -4.52
CA GLU A 52 -26.68 8.88 -4.25
C GLU A 52 -25.55 9.52 -3.43
N CYS A 53 -24.79 8.74 -2.66
CA CYS A 53 -23.63 9.25 -1.94
C CYS A 53 -22.37 9.16 -2.81
N ASP A 54 -21.85 10.30 -3.25
CA ASP A 54 -20.66 10.37 -4.13
C ASP A 54 -19.33 10.42 -3.37
N ASP A 55 -19.36 10.56 -2.05
CA ASP A 55 -18.15 10.66 -1.26
C ASP A 55 -17.43 9.30 -1.19
N PRO A 56 -16.21 9.17 -1.74
CA PRO A 56 -15.46 7.91 -1.79
C PRO A 56 -15.13 7.33 -0.42
N ARG A 57 -15.24 8.12 0.67
CA ARG A 57 -15.12 7.61 2.04
C ARG A 57 -16.29 6.73 2.46
N PHE A 58 -17.36 6.61 1.69
CA PHE A 58 -18.51 5.79 2.04
C PHE A 58 -18.62 4.57 1.11
N GLU A 59 -19.30 3.54 1.60
CA GLU A 59 -19.59 2.32 0.84
C GLU A 59 -20.97 1.77 1.16
N GLY A 60 -21.58 1.08 0.20
CA GLY A 60 -22.85 0.40 0.38
C GLY A 60 -23.85 0.67 -0.74
N PRO A 61 -25.04 0.07 -0.71
CA PRO A 61 -26.05 0.21 -1.77
C PRO A 61 -26.62 1.62 -1.96
N GLY A 62 -26.24 2.59 -1.13
CA GLY A 62 -26.61 4.00 -1.30
C GLY A 62 -25.48 4.90 -1.81
N THR A 63 -24.33 4.36 -2.21
CA THR A 63 -23.29 5.13 -2.91
C THR A 63 -23.56 5.16 -4.41
N ALA A 64 -22.99 6.14 -5.10
CA ALA A 64 -22.96 6.17 -6.55
C ALA A 64 -22.25 4.94 -7.14
N ASP A 65 -22.59 4.60 -8.38
CA ASP A 65 -21.98 3.48 -9.12
C ASP A 65 -20.48 3.72 -9.40
N GLU A 66 -20.07 4.98 -9.49
CA GLU A 66 -18.69 5.43 -9.69
C GLU A 66 -18.34 6.44 -8.59
N LEU A 67 -17.24 6.19 -7.86
CA LEU A 67 -16.74 7.07 -6.81
C LEU A 67 -15.38 7.61 -7.24
N VAL A 68 -15.21 8.93 -7.20
CA VAL A 68 -13.96 9.59 -7.58
C VAL A 68 -13.46 10.51 -6.46
N ASP A 69 -12.13 10.63 -6.33
CA ASP A 69 -11.51 11.47 -5.29
C ASP A 69 -11.91 12.95 -5.38
N ALA A 70 -12.34 13.40 -6.56
CA ALA A 70 -12.81 14.76 -6.76
C ALA A 70 -14.06 15.10 -5.92
N ASP A 71 -14.85 14.09 -5.51
CA ASP A 71 -16.11 14.25 -4.77
C ASP A 71 -15.96 14.00 -3.25
N LEU A 72 -14.73 13.80 -2.79
CA LEU A 72 -14.37 13.70 -1.38
C LEU A 72 -14.90 14.89 -0.57
N MET A 73 -15.79 14.63 0.40
CA MET A 73 -16.44 15.63 1.27
C MET A 73 -17.31 16.65 0.54
N LYS A 74 -17.82 16.35 -0.66
CA LYS A 74 -18.57 17.32 -1.48
C LYS A 74 -20.01 16.95 -1.78
N ASP A 75 -20.49 15.86 -1.19
CA ASP A 75 -21.89 15.43 -1.26
C ASP A 75 -22.48 15.12 0.14
N ALA A 76 -22.42 16.14 1.01
CA ALA A 76 -22.78 15.98 2.41
C ALA A 76 -24.27 15.66 2.65
N THR A 77 -25.16 16.12 1.77
CA THR A 77 -26.60 15.93 1.95
C THR A 77 -27.02 14.49 1.73
N ASP A 78 -26.57 13.86 0.65
CA ASP A 78 -27.00 12.51 0.31
C ASP A 78 -26.20 11.47 1.09
N CYS A 79 -24.91 11.67 1.30
CA CYS A 79 -24.11 10.81 2.19
C CYS A 79 -24.62 10.78 3.64
N ARG A 80 -25.05 11.92 4.20
CA ARG A 80 -25.68 11.94 5.53
C ARG A 80 -27.01 11.19 5.53
N ALA A 81 -27.85 11.42 4.51
CA ALA A 81 -29.15 10.76 4.42
C ALA A 81 -29.02 9.25 4.26
N ALA A 82 -28.10 8.80 3.42
CA ALA A 82 -27.80 7.39 3.19
C ALA A 82 -27.19 6.73 4.44
N TYR A 83 -26.33 7.44 5.18
CA TYR A 83 -25.73 6.94 6.42
C TYR A 83 -26.78 6.81 7.53
N GLU A 84 -27.67 7.80 7.69
CA GLU A 84 -28.80 7.75 8.63
C GLU A 84 -29.82 6.65 8.26
N ALA A 85 -29.99 6.39 6.97
CA ALA A 85 -30.82 5.28 6.47
C ALA A 85 -30.15 3.91 6.64
N GLY A 86 -28.85 3.85 6.96
CA GLY A 86 -28.07 2.63 7.05
C GLY A 86 -27.82 1.96 5.69
N THR A 87 -27.94 2.70 4.59
CA THR A 87 -27.66 2.21 3.23
C THR A 87 -26.21 2.46 2.81
N VAL A 88 -25.47 3.30 3.53
CA VAL A 88 -24.01 3.42 3.41
C VAL A 88 -23.35 3.38 4.78
N THR A 89 -22.10 2.97 4.80
CA THR A 89 -21.19 3.00 5.95
C THR A 89 -19.93 3.78 5.60
N LEU A 90 -19.38 4.54 6.56
CA LEU A 90 -18.07 5.17 6.37
C LEU A 90 -17.01 4.06 6.26
N ARG A 91 -16.26 4.05 5.17
CA ARG A 91 -14.98 3.35 5.05
C ARG A 91 -14.09 3.90 6.15
N VAL A 92 -13.98 3.14 7.23
CA VAL A 92 -12.82 3.31 8.09
C VAL A 92 -11.65 2.89 7.21
N PRO A 93 -10.59 3.71 7.03
CA PRO A 93 -9.37 3.19 6.43
C PRO A 93 -9.08 1.90 7.17
N ALA A 94 -8.93 0.80 6.43
CA ALA A 94 -8.65 -0.47 7.04
C ALA A 94 -7.39 -0.26 7.88
N ASP A 95 -7.57 -0.14 9.20
CA ASP A 95 -6.52 -0.55 10.10
C ASP A 95 -6.11 -1.93 9.57
N PRO A 96 -4.80 -2.18 9.39
CA PRO A 96 -4.33 -3.51 9.01
C PRO A 96 -5.10 -4.50 9.89
N PRO A 97 -5.59 -5.63 9.32
CA PRO A 97 -6.47 -6.54 10.03
C PRO A 97 -5.92 -6.71 11.44
N PRO A 98 -6.74 -6.53 12.51
CA PRO A 98 -6.22 -6.66 13.87
C PRO A 98 -5.44 -7.96 13.87
N PRO A 99 -4.18 -7.95 14.37
CA PRO A 99 -3.33 -9.13 14.30
C PRO A 99 -4.19 -10.32 14.74
N PRO A 100 -4.10 -11.47 14.04
CA PRO A 100 -4.88 -12.65 14.41
C PRO A 100 -4.81 -12.76 15.93
N PRO A 101 -5.92 -13.03 16.66
CA PRO A 101 -5.97 -12.90 18.11
C PRO A 101 -4.66 -13.46 18.60
N VAL A 102 -3.82 -12.57 19.15
CA VAL A 102 -2.49 -12.96 19.59
C VAL A 102 -2.77 -13.96 20.69
N VAL A 103 -2.81 -15.22 20.29
CA VAL A 103 -2.38 -16.30 21.12
C VAL A 103 -0.91 -15.99 21.25
N PHE A 104 -0.60 -15.07 22.18
CA PHE A 104 0.72 -15.00 22.76
C PHE A 104 0.93 -16.40 23.29
N THR A 105 1.70 -17.19 22.53
CA THR A 105 2.57 -18.15 23.17
C THR A 105 3.37 -17.33 24.17
N PRO A 106 3.20 -17.56 25.49
CA PRO A 106 3.79 -16.69 26.49
C PRO A 106 5.30 -16.60 26.24
N LEU A 107 5.78 -15.43 25.85
CA LEU A 107 7.16 -15.07 26.07
C LEU A 107 7.19 -14.60 27.53
N ASP A 108 7.65 -15.49 28.42
CA ASP A 108 8.17 -15.22 29.77
C ASP A 108 7.60 -14.00 30.53
N GLN A 109 6.28 -13.80 30.56
CA GLN A 109 5.69 -12.94 31.59
C GLN A 109 5.79 -13.68 32.93
N PRO A 110 6.23 -13.02 34.01
CA PRO A 110 6.22 -13.64 35.33
C PRO A 110 4.78 -14.05 35.68
N ASP A 111 4.60 -15.25 36.23
CA ASP A 111 3.31 -15.68 36.79
C ASP A 111 2.76 -14.57 37.69
N ALA A 112 1.46 -14.28 37.65
CA ALA A 112 0.85 -13.25 38.50
C ALA A 112 1.13 -13.48 39.99
N ASP A 113 1.32 -14.74 40.40
CA ASP A 113 1.70 -15.09 41.77
C ASP A 113 3.15 -14.71 42.14
N ALA A 114 3.99 -14.36 41.16
CA ALA A 114 5.37 -13.91 41.34
C ALA A 114 5.52 -12.37 41.39
N ILE A 115 4.47 -11.62 41.06
CA ILE A 115 4.46 -10.15 41.08
C ILE A 115 3.90 -9.67 42.42
N ASP A 116 4.63 -8.78 43.09
CA ASP A 116 4.11 -8.06 44.25
C ASP A 116 3.29 -6.85 43.79
N PHE A 117 1.97 -7.02 43.70
CA PHE A 117 1.02 -5.96 43.36
C PHE A 117 0.78 -4.97 44.50
N GLY A 118 1.23 -5.26 45.73
CA GLY A 118 1.06 -4.37 46.89
C GLY A 118 -0.33 -4.44 47.55
N ASP A 119 -0.90 -3.28 47.90
CA ASP A 119 -2.20 -3.13 48.56
C ASP A 119 -3.16 -2.18 47.81
N ASP A 120 -4.34 -1.89 48.36
CA ASP A 120 -5.35 -0.98 47.77
C ASP A 120 -5.46 0.31 48.61
N SER A 121 -4.33 0.95 48.92
CA SER A 121 -4.27 2.08 49.86
C SER A 121 -4.33 3.48 49.22
N SER A 122 -4.27 3.59 47.89
CA SER A 122 -4.42 4.89 47.19
C SER A 122 -5.88 5.34 47.16
N GLU A 123 -6.11 6.60 46.78
CA GLU A 123 -7.48 7.12 46.57
C GLU A 123 -8.10 6.64 45.25
N TRP A 124 -7.26 6.17 44.33
CA TRP A 124 -7.62 5.65 43.01
C TRP A 124 -7.79 4.12 42.98
N ALA A 125 -7.37 3.42 44.04
CA ALA A 125 -7.53 1.98 44.12
C ALA A 125 -8.99 1.50 43.96
N ARG A 126 -9.20 0.44 43.16
CA ARG A 126 -10.52 -0.16 42.87
C ARG A 126 -11.46 0.72 42.03
N ASP A 127 -10.92 1.58 41.17
CA ASP A 127 -11.71 2.38 40.25
C ASP A 127 -11.89 1.73 38.86
N GLY A 128 -11.21 0.61 38.61
CA GLY A 128 -11.28 -0.19 37.38
C GLY A 128 -10.11 0.02 36.43
N GLU A 129 -9.14 0.87 36.77
CA GLU A 129 -7.89 1.10 36.03
C GLU A 129 -6.70 0.73 36.91
N CYS A 130 -5.55 0.37 36.33
CA CYS A 130 -4.32 0.11 37.08
C CYS A 130 -3.53 1.42 37.27
N ASP A 131 -3.45 1.93 38.50
CA ASP A 131 -2.75 3.18 38.82
C ASP A 131 -1.26 3.01 39.15
N ASP A 132 -0.77 1.77 39.19
CA ASP A 132 0.62 1.50 39.56
C ASP A 132 1.56 1.82 38.38
N PRO A 133 2.45 2.83 38.51
CA PRO A 133 3.39 3.23 37.45
C PRO A 133 4.38 2.14 37.04
N ARG A 134 4.47 1.01 37.76
CA ARG A 134 5.24 -0.16 37.33
C ARG A 134 4.56 -0.92 36.20
N PHE A 135 3.32 -0.63 35.85
CA PHE A 135 2.58 -1.31 34.79
C PHE A 135 2.35 -0.37 33.60
N THR A 136 2.18 -0.95 32.41
CA THR A 136 1.84 -0.24 31.17
C THR A 136 0.83 -1.06 30.37
N GLY A 137 0.02 -0.40 29.55
CA GLY A 137 -0.95 -1.04 28.66
C GLY A 137 -2.34 -0.40 28.71
N PRO A 138 -3.29 -0.85 27.88
CA PRO A 138 -4.63 -0.27 27.81
C PRO A 138 -5.46 -0.37 29.10
N GLY A 139 -5.04 -1.17 30.07
CA GLY A 139 -5.67 -1.25 31.39
C GLY A 139 -5.06 -0.34 32.47
N THR A 140 -4.08 0.52 32.16
CA THR A 140 -3.55 1.51 33.12
C THR A 140 -4.35 2.80 33.12
N ALA A 141 -4.31 3.52 34.23
CA ALA A 141 -4.90 4.85 34.34
C ALA A 141 -4.26 5.84 33.35
N ALA A 142 -5.03 6.87 32.96
CA ALA A 142 -4.58 7.88 32.01
C ALA A 142 -3.41 8.74 32.53
N GLU A 143 -3.30 8.90 33.85
CA GLU A 143 -2.18 9.57 34.52
C GLU A 143 -1.60 8.65 35.59
N LEU A 144 -0.36 8.21 35.40
CA LEU A 144 0.37 7.39 36.38
C LEU A 144 1.28 8.29 37.22
N VAL A 145 1.18 8.17 38.55
CA VAL A 145 2.05 8.93 39.47
C VAL A 145 2.79 8.00 40.42
N GLU A 146 4.02 8.37 40.74
CA GLU A 146 4.91 7.60 41.63
C GLU A 146 4.32 7.39 43.05
N ALA A 147 3.39 8.26 43.46
CA ALA A 147 2.71 8.11 44.73
C ALA A 147 1.80 6.87 44.82
N ASP A 148 1.36 6.31 43.69
CA ASP A 148 0.40 5.20 43.60
C ASP A 148 1.05 3.85 43.31
N ARG A 149 2.39 3.81 43.25
CA ARG A 149 3.19 2.58 43.17
C ARG A 149 2.82 1.58 44.27
N MET A 150 2.40 0.38 43.87
CA MET A 150 1.95 -0.74 44.71
C MET A 150 0.73 -0.46 45.59
N LYS A 151 -0.12 0.51 45.20
CA LYS A 151 -1.29 0.92 46.01
C LYS A 151 -2.64 0.68 45.36
N ASP A 152 -2.63 0.03 44.20
CA ASP A 152 -3.82 -0.37 43.48
C ASP A 152 -3.73 -1.85 43.05
N ALA A 153 -3.57 -2.72 44.04
CA ALA A 153 -3.28 -4.13 43.80
C ALA A 153 -4.42 -4.89 43.11
N THR A 154 -5.68 -4.57 43.43
CA THR A 154 -6.85 -5.29 42.91
C THR A 154 -6.99 -5.10 41.41
N ASP A 155 -6.90 -3.85 40.92
CA ASP A 155 -7.15 -3.55 39.52
C ASP A 155 -5.92 -3.87 38.68
N CYS A 156 -4.70 -3.59 39.16
CA CYS A 156 -3.47 -4.01 38.49
C CYS A 156 -3.34 -5.54 38.36
N ARG A 157 -3.74 -6.31 39.38
CA ARG A 157 -3.75 -7.79 39.28
C ARG A 157 -4.80 -8.26 38.28
N ALA A 158 -6.00 -7.69 38.31
CA ALA A 158 -7.08 -8.05 37.38
C ALA A 158 -6.71 -7.72 35.93
N ALA A 159 -6.13 -6.54 35.70
CA ALA A 159 -5.67 -6.10 34.39
C ALA A 159 -4.48 -6.94 33.89
N PHE A 160 -3.57 -7.35 34.77
CA PHE A 160 -2.45 -8.23 34.42
C PHE A 160 -2.93 -9.64 34.07
N GLU A 161 -3.84 -10.22 34.85
CA GLU A 161 -4.47 -11.51 34.56
C GLU A 161 -5.32 -11.48 33.27
N ALA A 162 -5.91 -10.33 32.94
CA ALA A 162 -6.64 -10.09 31.70
C ALA A 162 -5.72 -9.83 30.49
N GLY A 163 -4.41 -9.64 30.72
CA GLY A 163 -3.44 -9.31 29.67
C GLY A 163 -3.59 -7.89 29.12
N THR A 164 -4.28 -6.99 29.83
CA THR A 164 -4.45 -5.59 29.44
C THR A 164 -3.38 -4.67 30.01
N VAL A 165 -2.57 -5.16 30.96
CA VAL A 165 -1.34 -4.48 31.40
C VAL A 165 -0.16 -5.44 31.53
N THR A 166 1.03 -4.91 31.40
CA THR A 166 2.32 -5.61 31.54
C THR A 166 3.20 -4.87 32.54
N LEU A 167 3.93 -5.60 33.39
CA LEU A 167 4.91 -5.02 34.31
C LEU A 167 6.12 -4.51 33.51
N ILE A 168 6.48 -3.26 33.70
CA ILE A 168 7.69 -2.63 33.19
C ILE A 168 8.87 -3.23 33.97
N GLU A 169 9.80 -3.89 33.29
CA GLU A 169 11.02 -4.38 33.93
C GLU A 169 11.92 -3.18 34.30
N GLU A 170 11.77 -2.68 35.53
CA GLU A 170 12.78 -1.81 36.13
C GLU A 170 14.03 -2.66 36.42
N LYS A 171 15.07 -2.52 35.61
CA LYS A 171 16.39 -3.07 35.93
C LYS A 171 16.95 -2.30 37.12
N GLU A 172 16.64 -2.77 38.32
CA GLU A 172 17.21 -2.26 39.57
C GLU A 172 18.74 -2.23 39.48
N ALA A 173 19.30 -1.11 39.92
CA ALA A 173 20.73 -0.86 39.97
C ALA A 173 21.42 -1.77 41.01
N GLU A 174 22.07 -2.83 40.54
CA GLU A 174 23.06 -3.59 41.32
C GLU A 174 24.49 -3.06 41.02
N PRO A 175 25.37 -2.96 42.03
CA PRO A 175 26.68 -2.29 41.95
C PRO A 175 27.69 -3.08 41.08
N PRO A 176 28.79 -2.44 40.62
CA PRO A 176 29.54 -2.93 39.48
C PRO A 176 30.33 -4.19 39.84
N ASN A 177 30.09 -5.27 39.09
CA ASN A 177 31.02 -6.39 39.02
C ASN A 177 31.53 -6.54 37.60
N GLU A 178 32.84 -6.40 37.44
CA GLU A 178 33.53 -6.42 36.17
C GLU A 178 33.39 -7.77 35.46
N GLY A 179 33.08 -7.70 34.17
CA GLY A 179 33.46 -8.71 33.20
C GLY A 179 32.39 -9.74 32.85
N ALA A 180 31.59 -9.45 31.83
CA ALA A 180 31.42 -10.31 30.65
C ALA A 180 30.41 -9.69 29.68
N ALA A 181 30.78 -9.68 28.40
CA ALA A 181 30.04 -9.07 27.30
C ALA A 181 28.86 -9.94 26.83
N THR A 182 27.70 -9.32 26.57
CA THR A 182 26.70 -9.72 25.55
C THR A 182 25.65 -8.59 25.34
N PRO A 183 24.89 -8.59 24.23
CA PRO A 183 24.81 -7.53 23.22
C PRO A 183 23.79 -6.42 23.56
N GLN A 184 24.01 -5.23 23.01
CA GLN A 184 23.29 -4.00 23.33
C GLN A 184 22.16 -3.72 22.32
N ASN A 185 20.98 -3.36 22.85
CA ASN A 185 19.92 -2.62 22.16
C ASN A 185 19.91 -1.16 22.69
N PRO A 186 19.29 -0.20 21.98
CA PRO A 186 19.85 1.13 21.73
C PRO A 186 19.87 2.05 22.96
N VAL A 187 20.93 2.86 22.99
CA VAL A 187 21.35 3.72 24.08
C VAL A 187 20.56 5.04 24.01
N SER A 188 19.73 5.33 25.01
CA SER A 188 19.38 6.72 25.32
C SER A 188 20.66 7.45 25.71
N ARG A 189 21.27 8.19 24.77
CA ARG A 189 22.54 8.90 25.02
C ARG A 189 22.34 9.94 26.11
N SER A 190 23.14 9.86 27.17
CA SER A 190 23.18 10.93 28.17
C SER A 190 23.81 12.19 27.54
N ILE A 191 23.53 13.38 28.08
CA ILE A 191 24.11 14.65 27.59
C ILE A 191 25.64 14.60 27.50
N ASP A 192 26.27 13.79 28.35
CA ASP A 192 27.73 13.60 28.37
C ASP A 192 28.23 12.70 27.23
N ASP A 193 27.34 11.96 26.55
CA ASP A 193 27.65 11.08 25.41
C ASP A 193 27.47 11.77 24.04
N ILE A 194 26.96 13.00 24.01
CA ILE A 194 26.70 13.75 22.77
C ILE A 194 27.88 14.67 22.45
N GLU A 195 28.54 14.42 21.32
CA GLU A 195 29.60 15.30 20.79
C GLU A 195 28.99 16.46 20.00
N PHE A 196 28.76 17.59 20.70
CA PHE A 196 28.20 18.81 20.11
C PHE A 196 29.16 19.54 19.15
N GLY A 197 30.47 19.30 19.23
CA GLY A 197 31.47 19.89 18.32
C GLY A 197 32.07 21.21 18.80
N ASP A 198 32.30 22.15 17.87
CA ASP A 198 32.81 23.51 18.13
C ASP A 198 31.85 24.60 17.62
N ASP A 199 32.26 25.88 17.67
CA ASP A 199 31.45 27.03 17.22
C ASP A 199 32.12 27.72 16.01
N SER A 200 32.52 26.94 15.00
CA SER A 200 33.32 27.42 13.85
C SER A 200 32.52 27.85 12.63
N SER A 201 31.20 27.62 12.57
CA SER A 201 30.35 28.10 11.47
C SER A 201 30.11 29.61 11.57
N GLU A 202 29.61 30.22 10.48
CA GLU A 202 29.19 31.63 10.50
C GLU A 202 27.87 31.85 11.24
N TRP A 203 27.10 30.78 11.41
CA TRP A 203 25.80 30.74 12.08
C TRP A 203 25.89 30.38 13.56
N ALA A 204 27.05 29.89 14.02
CA ALA A 204 27.26 29.56 15.42
C ALA A 204 27.00 30.73 16.39
N ARG A 205 26.31 30.46 17.51
CA ARG A 205 25.96 31.44 18.56
C ARG A 205 24.95 32.49 18.12
N ASP A 206 24.05 32.17 17.21
CA ASP A 206 22.95 33.04 16.80
C ASP A 206 21.64 32.77 17.55
N GLY A 207 21.60 31.70 18.36
CA GLY A 207 20.48 31.30 19.20
C GLY A 207 19.61 30.19 18.61
N GLU A 208 19.96 29.64 17.45
CA GLU A 208 19.34 28.46 16.83
C GLU A 208 20.39 27.34 16.71
N CYS A 209 19.96 26.06 16.71
CA CYS A 209 20.88 24.95 16.47
C CYS A 209 21.01 24.67 14.96
N ASP A 210 22.18 24.92 14.39
CA ASP A 210 22.45 24.74 12.95
C ASP A 210 22.94 23.34 12.57
N ASP A 211 23.21 22.49 13.56
CA ASP A 211 23.75 21.16 13.29
C ASP A 211 22.64 20.24 12.72
N PRO A 212 22.78 19.74 11.47
CA PRO A 212 21.78 18.88 10.83
C PRO A 212 21.57 17.54 11.53
N ARG A 213 22.41 17.16 12.49
CA ARG A 213 22.18 15.98 13.34
C ARG A 213 21.05 16.21 14.34
N PHE A 214 20.59 17.43 14.57
CA PHE A 214 19.53 17.74 15.52
C PHE A 214 18.20 18.02 14.80
N THR A 215 17.10 17.85 15.52
CA THR A 215 15.74 18.15 15.05
C THR A 215 14.88 18.70 16.19
N GLY A 216 13.93 19.57 15.87
CA GLY A 216 12.99 20.14 16.83
C GLY A 216 12.86 21.65 16.69
N PRO A 217 11.96 22.28 17.47
CA PRO A 217 11.68 23.72 17.39
C PRO A 217 12.86 24.64 17.71
N GLY A 218 13.96 24.12 18.27
CA GLY A 218 15.19 24.88 18.52
C GLY A 218 16.23 24.80 17.39
N THR A 219 15.96 24.13 16.26
CA THR A 219 16.87 24.12 15.11
C THR A 219 16.67 25.34 14.21
N ALA A 220 17.71 25.70 13.45
CA ALA A 220 17.61 26.69 12.40
C ALA A 220 16.59 26.26 11.32
N ALA A 221 16.03 27.26 10.62
CA ALA A 221 15.04 27.03 9.57
C ALA A 221 15.61 26.27 8.35
N GLU A 222 16.89 26.46 8.07
CA GLU A 222 17.64 25.73 7.03
C GLU A 222 18.83 25.04 7.69
N LEU A 223 18.92 23.72 7.50
CA LEU A 223 20.02 22.90 8.02
C LEU A 223 20.86 22.40 6.85
N VAL A 224 22.16 22.66 6.90
CA VAL A 224 23.10 22.23 5.85
C VAL A 224 24.23 21.38 6.42
N GLU A 225 24.68 20.41 5.62
CA GLU A 225 25.74 19.47 6.01
C GLU A 225 27.07 20.17 6.37
N ALA A 226 27.30 21.37 5.81
CA ALA A 226 28.47 22.17 6.11
C ALA A 226 28.56 22.62 7.58
N ASP A 227 27.44 22.67 8.31
CA ASP A 227 27.34 23.16 9.69
C ASP A 227 27.30 22.05 10.75
N ARG A 228 27.42 20.79 10.31
CA ARG A 228 27.58 19.62 11.19
C ARG A 228 28.73 19.80 12.18
N MET A 229 28.42 19.70 13.48
CA MET A 229 29.33 19.86 14.62
C MET A 229 29.99 21.24 14.76
N LYS A 230 29.41 22.29 14.18
CA LYS A 230 30.01 23.63 14.15
C LYS A 230 29.22 24.71 14.87
N ASP A 231 28.16 24.32 15.55
CA ASP A 231 27.32 25.18 16.39
C ASP A 231 27.03 24.53 17.75
N ALA A 232 28.11 24.21 18.46
CA ALA A 232 28.04 23.43 19.68
C ALA A 232 27.31 24.13 20.83
N THR A 233 27.48 25.45 20.95
CA THR A 233 26.90 26.23 22.06
C THR A 233 25.37 26.23 22.00
N ASP A 234 24.79 26.51 20.83
CA ASP A 234 23.34 26.64 20.70
C ASP A 234 22.67 25.27 20.64
N CYS A 235 23.27 24.29 19.94
CA CYS A 235 22.78 22.90 19.95
C CYS A 235 22.81 22.26 21.33
N ARG A 236 23.83 22.51 22.16
CA ARG A 236 23.84 22.05 23.56
C ARG A 236 22.74 22.71 24.38
N ALA A 237 22.60 24.03 24.26
CA ALA A 237 21.59 24.77 25.02
C ALA A 237 20.17 24.34 24.64
N ALA A 238 19.90 24.14 23.35
CA ALA A 238 18.62 23.68 22.84
C ALA A 238 18.33 22.22 23.27
N PHE A 239 19.35 21.35 23.30
CA PHE A 239 19.19 19.96 23.76
C PHE A 239 18.92 19.90 25.27
N GLU A 240 19.64 20.69 26.08
CA GLU A 240 19.41 20.83 27.52
C GLU A 240 18.02 21.42 27.83
N ALA A 241 17.52 22.31 26.96
CA ALA A 241 16.17 22.86 27.05
C ALA A 241 15.07 21.90 26.55
N GLY A 242 15.44 20.77 25.94
CA GLY A 242 14.52 19.83 25.31
C GLY A 242 13.81 20.39 24.07
N THR A 243 14.33 21.48 23.47
CA THR A 243 13.78 22.08 22.25
C THR A 243 14.38 21.48 20.98
N VAL A 244 15.49 20.74 21.10
CA VAL A 244 15.98 19.85 20.05
C VAL A 244 16.29 18.47 20.62
N THR A 245 16.20 17.48 19.75
CA THR A 245 16.63 16.11 19.98
C THR A 245 17.74 15.79 18.98
N LEU A 246 18.73 15.01 19.40
CA LEU A 246 19.69 14.43 18.47
C LEU A 246 18.90 13.41 17.65
N ARG A 247 18.94 13.53 16.32
CA ARG A 247 18.45 12.48 15.45
C ARG A 247 19.24 11.24 15.81
N ASP A 248 18.56 10.18 16.19
CA ASP A 248 19.20 8.89 16.15
C ASP A 248 19.67 8.69 14.70
N GLU A 249 20.91 8.28 14.50
CA GLU A 249 21.41 7.84 13.18
C GLU A 249 20.61 6.64 12.62
N GLU A 250 19.51 6.28 13.29
CA GLU A 250 18.45 5.36 12.92
C GLU A 250 17.23 6.11 12.32
N THR A 251 17.46 7.24 11.66
CA THR A 251 16.57 7.68 10.57
C THR A 251 17.32 7.43 9.27
N GLU A 252 17.00 6.29 8.64
CA GLU A 252 17.55 5.75 7.38
C GLU A 252 18.97 5.14 7.45
N ALA A 253 19.27 4.33 8.47
CA ALA A 253 20.32 3.33 8.29
C ALA A 253 19.88 2.40 7.16
N GLN A 254 20.52 2.49 5.99
CA GLN A 254 20.32 1.54 4.90
C GLN A 254 20.38 0.13 5.50
N PRO A 255 19.37 -0.73 5.25
CA PRO A 255 19.43 -2.10 5.72
C PRO A 255 20.75 -2.71 5.23
N PRO A 256 21.39 -3.59 6.03
CA PRO A 256 22.64 -4.20 5.62
C PRO A 256 22.44 -4.82 4.23
N LEU A 257 23.43 -4.73 3.34
CA LEU A 257 23.33 -5.23 1.95
C LEU A 257 22.84 -6.69 1.85
N SER A 258 23.02 -7.48 2.90
CA SER A 258 22.52 -8.86 3.01
C SER A 258 21.02 -8.98 3.29
N ALA A 259 20.37 -7.92 3.75
CA ALA A 259 18.94 -7.83 4.03
C ALA A 259 18.15 -7.24 2.85
N ILE A 260 18.81 -6.57 1.90
CA ILE A 260 18.17 -6.10 0.68
C ILE A 260 18.13 -7.25 -0.33
N ASP A 261 16.93 -7.64 -0.72
CA ASP A 261 16.73 -8.53 -1.86
C ASP A 261 16.80 -7.71 -3.16
N PHE A 262 17.99 -7.69 -3.77
CA PHE A 262 18.22 -7.01 -5.05
C PHE A 262 17.61 -7.76 -6.24
N GLY A 263 17.20 -9.04 -6.08
CA GLY A 263 16.65 -9.84 -7.16
C GLY A 263 17.67 -10.37 -8.18
N ASP A 264 17.31 -10.34 -9.46
CA ASP A 264 18.12 -10.81 -10.60
C ASP A 264 18.37 -9.70 -11.65
N ASP A 265 18.97 -10.06 -12.79
CA ASP A 265 19.24 -9.14 -13.92
C ASP A 265 18.33 -9.47 -15.13
N SER A 266 17.04 -9.69 -14.88
CA SER A 266 16.08 -10.10 -15.93
C SER A 266 15.48 -8.94 -16.73
N SER A 267 15.64 -7.69 -16.27
CA SER A 267 15.16 -6.50 -17.00
C SER A 267 15.96 -6.26 -18.28
N HIS A 268 15.36 -5.54 -19.22
CA HIS A 268 16.04 -5.07 -20.42
C HIS A 268 17.02 -3.93 -20.14
N TRP A 269 16.80 -3.18 -19.06
CA TRP A 269 17.69 -2.13 -18.57
C TRP A 269 18.78 -2.67 -17.63
N ALA A 270 18.68 -3.92 -17.20
CA ALA A 270 19.66 -4.51 -16.31
C ALA A 270 21.10 -4.43 -16.86
N ARG A 271 22.05 -4.04 -16.01
CA ARG A 271 23.48 -3.91 -16.34
C ARG A 271 23.81 -2.78 -17.32
N ASP A 272 23.02 -1.71 -17.38
CA ASP A 272 23.31 -0.53 -18.18
C ASP A 272 24.13 0.55 -17.44
N GLY A 273 24.33 0.38 -16.13
CA GLY A 273 25.12 1.23 -15.25
C GLY A 273 24.30 2.17 -14.35
N GLU A 274 22.97 2.14 -14.45
CA GLU A 274 22.04 2.83 -13.56
C GLU A 274 21.19 1.80 -12.81
N CYS A 275 20.68 2.14 -11.61
CA CYS A 275 19.74 1.26 -10.91
C CYS A 275 18.31 1.53 -11.39
N ASP A 276 17.67 0.57 -12.05
CA ASP A 276 16.31 0.72 -12.59
C ASP A 276 15.19 0.35 -11.61
N ASP A 277 15.57 -0.19 -10.45
CA ASP A 277 14.61 -0.64 -9.46
C ASP A 277 14.03 0.55 -8.67
N PRO A 278 12.70 0.77 -8.74
CA PRO A 278 12.02 1.90 -8.11
C PRO A 278 11.96 1.82 -6.58
N ARG A 279 12.38 0.70 -5.98
CA ARG A 279 12.60 0.60 -4.52
C ARG A 279 13.84 1.38 -4.07
N PHE A 280 14.59 1.97 -5.00
CA PHE A 280 15.78 2.77 -4.70
C PHE A 280 15.58 4.21 -5.16
N THR A 281 16.28 5.13 -4.48
CA THR A 281 16.36 6.55 -4.87
C THR A 281 17.79 7.05 -4.79
N GLY A 282 18.15 8.08 -5.56
CA GLY A 282 19.46 8.71 -5.48
C GLY A 282 20.14 8.90 -6.84
N PRO A 283 21.33 9.50 -6.87
CA PRO A 283 22.04 9.84 -8.11
C PRO A 283 22.54 8.65 -8.95
N GLY A 284 22.52 7.43 -8.41
CA GLY A 284 22.84 6.20 -9.13
C GLY A 284 21.61 5.40 -9.55
N VAL A 285 20.40 5.95 -9.38
CA VAL A 285 19.13 5.37 -9.83
C VAL A 285 18.75 6.04 -11.15
N ALA A 286 18.20 5.25 -12.08
CA ALA A 286 17.74 5.73 -13.36
C ALA A 286 16.76 6.90 -13.20
N GLY A 287 16.81 7.86 -14.13
CA GLY A 287 15.97 9.05 -14.08
C GLY A 287 14.47 8.75 -14.19
N THR A 288 14.12 7.56 -14.68
CA THR A 288 12.76 6.99 -14.70
C THR A 288 12.90 5.53 -14.30
N THR A 289 12.10 5.10 -13.34
CA THR A 289 12.06 3.71 -12.87
C THR A 289 10.64 3.17 -12.98
N LEU A 290 10.50 1.88 -13.21
CA LEU A 290 9.23 1.23 -13.50
C LEU A 290 8.91 0.18 -12.45
N ASP A 291 7.63 0.05 -12.05
CA ASP A 291 7.16 -0.95 -11.08
C ASP A 291 7.59 -2.37 -11.48
N GLU A 292 7.65 -2.66 -12.78
CA GLU A 292 8.04 -3.97 -13.26
C GLU A 292 9.52 -4.29 -13.05
N ASP A 293 10.40 -3.28 -12.98
CA ASP A 293 11.85 -3.44 -12.80
C ASP A 293 12.26 -3.74 -11.35
N ILE A 294 11.27 -3.81 -10.45
CA ILE A 294 11.47 -4.28 -9.07
C ILE A 294 12.14 -5.64 -9.08
N LYS A 295 13.32 -5.72 -8.44
CA LYS A 295 14.15 -6.93 -8.31
C LYS A 295 14.68 -7.47 -9.65
N ARG A 296 14.79 -6.64 -10.69
CA ARG A 296 15.22 -7.08 -12.03
C ARG A 296 16.51 -6.45 -12.55
N ASP A 297 17.09 -5.54 -11.79
CA ASP A 297 18.39 -4.92 -12.06
C ASP A 297 19.33 -5.03 -10.84
N ALA A 298 19.57 -6.28 -10.41
CA ALA A 298 20.26 -6.55 -9.17
C ALA A 298 21.72 -6.09 -9.16
N THR A 299 22.42 -6.19 -10.29
CA THR A 299 23.84 -5.86 -10.38
C THR A 299 24.08 -4.36 -10.19
N ASP A 300 23.33 -3.51 -10.88
CA ASP A 300 23.57 -2.08 -10.84
C ASP A 300 22.98 -1.45 -9.58
N CYS A 301 21.80 -1.89 -9.13
CA CYS A 301 21.26 -1.48 -7.83
C CYS A 301 22.17 -1.86 -6.66
N ARG A 302 22.78 -3.05 -6.66
CA ARG A 302 23.77 -3.40 -5.63
C ARG A 302 24.99 -2.49 -5.70
N ALA A 303 25.52 -2.26 -6.90
CA ALA A 303 26.69 -1.41 -7.09
C ALA A 303 26.40 0.04 -6.66
N ALA A 304 25.22 0.57 -6.96
CA ALA A 304 24.79 1.91 -6.60
C ALA A 304 24.63 2.07 -5.08
N VAL A 305 24.09 1.08 -4.37
CA VAL A 305 24.02 1.11 -2.89
C VAL A 305 25.42 0.99 -2.27
N GLU A 306 26.27 0.09 -2.78
CA GLU A 306 27.67 -0.05 -2.33
C GLU A 306 28.49 1.24 -2.55
N ALA A 307 28.18 1.98 -3.62
CA ALA A 307 28.79 3.27 -3.93
C ALA A 307 28.20 4.44 -3.12
N GLY A 308 27.10 4.22 -2.39
CA GLY A 308 26.37 5.26 -1.67
C GLY A 308 25.63 6.25 -2.59
N THR A 309 25.34 5.84 -3.82
CA THR A 309 24.61 6.62 -4.83
C THR A 309 23.15 6.18 -4.99
N ALA A 310 22.76 5.08 -4.36
CA ALA A 310 21.36 4.65 -4.23
C ALA A 310 21.02 4.34 -2.77
N THR A 311 19.80 4.70 -2.38
CA THR A 311 19.20 4.51 -1.06
C THR A 311 17.93 3.68 -1.25
N TYR A 312 17.92 2.48 -0.68
CA TYR A 312 16.73 1.64 -0.61
C TYR A 312 15.65 2.29 0.24
N THR A 313 14.44 2.44 -0.30
CA THR A 313 13.31 3.15 0.32
C THR A 313 12.23 2.21 0.89
N GLY A 314 12.38 0.90 0.70
CA GLY A 314 11.48 -0.12 1.24
C GLY A 314 11.07 -1.16 0.20
N GLU A 315 10.43 -2.23 0.68
CA GLU A 315 9.90 -3.24 -0.24
C GLU A 315 8.70 -2.67 -1.00
N ARG A 316 8.67 -2.95 -2.29
CA ARG A 316 7.54 -2.72 -3.19
C ARG A 316 7.41 -3.98 -4.05
N GLU A 317 6.19 -4.32 -4.42
CA GLU A 317 5.92 -5.41 -5.36
C GLU A 317 5.68 -4.83 -6.74
N ALA A 318 6.12 -5.54 -7.79
CA ALA A 318 5.81 -5.17 -9.16
C ALA A 318 4.29 -5.20 -9.37
N ALA A 319 3.78 -4.29 -10.22
CA ALA A 319 2.40 -4.32 -10.64
C ALA A 319 2.12 -5.69 -11.29
N GLU A 320 1.22 -6.47 -10.69
CA GLU A 320 0.83 -7.78 -11.21
C GLU A 320 0.10 -7.60 -12.56
N PHE A 321 0.40 -8.45 -13.55
CA PHE A 321 -0.31 -8.43 -14.83
C PHE A 321 -1.81 -8.63 -14.59
N ASP A 322 -2.64 -7.69 -15.05
CA ASP A 322 -4.08 -7.78 -14.89
C ASP A 322 -4.68 -8.79 -15.87
N PHE A 323 -4.98 -9.99 -15.39
CA PHE A 323 -5.64 -11.03 -16.18
C PHE A 323 -7.10 -10.71 -16.52
N GLY A 324 -7.75 -9.75 -15.85
CA GLY A 324 -9.17 -9.48 -16.01
C GLY A 324 -10.07 -10.43 -15.22
N SER A 325 -11.20 -10.83 -15.81
CA SER A 325 -12.20 -11.71 -15.19
C SER A 325 -12.78 -12.74 -16.17
N ASP A 326 -13.54 -13.71 -15.68
CA ASP A 326 -14.13 -14.78 -16.51
C ASP A 326 -15.50 -14.39 -17.10
N PHE A 327 -15.61 -13.20 -17.69
CA PHE A 327 -16.89 -12.72 -18.22
C PHE A 327 -17.23 -13.27 -19.61
N SER A 328 -16.22 -13.71 -20.38
CA SER A 328 -16.43 -14.24 -21.73
C SER A 328 -17.25 -15.53 -21.67
N ARG A 329 -18.04 -15.78 -22.73
CA ARG A 329 -18.71 -17.08 -22.91
C ARG A 329 -17.74 -18.23 -23.13
N TRP A 330 -16.50 -17.93 -23.48
CA TRP A 330 -15.42 -18.89 -23.71
C TRP A 330 -14.56 -19.08 -22.46
N ALA A 331 -14.82 -18.32 -21.39
CA ALA A 331 -14.09 -18.50 -20.15
C ALA A 331 -14.23 -19.93 -19.59
N ASN A 332 -13.15 -20.45 -19.02
CA ASN A 332 -13.10 -21.78 -18.39
C ASN A 332 -13.39 -22.94 -19.37
N ASP A 333 -13.01 -22.82 -20.64
CA ASP A 333 -13.13 -23.88 -21.65
C ASP A 333 -11.82 -24.66 -21.89
N GLY A 334 -10.71 -24.20 -21.29
CA GLY A 334 -9.39 -24.83 -21.31
C GLY A 334 -8.47 -24.34 -22.42
N GLU A 335 -8.89 -23.35 -23.21
CA GLU A 335 -8.04 -22.53 -24.08
C GLU A 335 -7.96 -21.11 -23.48
N CYS A 336 -6.92 -20.34 -23.80
CA CYS A 336 -6.85 -18.91 -23.44
C CYS A 336 -7.42 -18.09 -24.60
N ASP A 337 -8.58 -17.46 -24.39
CA ASP A 337 -9.30 -16.66 -25.40
C ASP A 337 -8.92 -15.16 -25.40
N ASP A 338 -8.00 -14.76 -24.53
CA ASP A 338 -7.54 -13.39 -24.43
C ASP A 338 -6.47 -13.07 -25.48
N LEU A 339 -6.74 -12.07 -26.32
CA LEU A 339 -5.85 -11.63 -27.40
C LEU A 339 -4.46 -11.17 -26.95
N ARG A 340 -4.32 -10.78 -25.68
CA ARG A 340 -3.04 -10.35 -25.10
C ARG A 340 -2.04 -11.49 -24.96
N PHE A 341 -2.50 -12.73 -25.09
CA PHE A 341 -1.69 -13.92 -25.00
C PHE A 341 -1.42 -14.52 -26.38
N GLU A 342 -0.33 -15.29 -26.45
CA GLU A 342 0.04 -16.10 -27.61
C GLU A 342 0.56 -17.48 -27.15
N GLY A 343 0.59 -18.44 -28.08
CA GLY A 343 1.13 -19.77 -27.84
C GLY A 343 0.15 -20.90 -28.11
N PRO A 344 0.57 -22.17 -27.95
CA PRO A 344 -0.26 -23.33 -28.26
C PRO A 344 -1.48 -23.52 -27.36
N GLY A 345 -1.54 -22.83 -26.21
CA GLY A 345 -2.69 -22.85 -25.32
C GLY A 345 -3.78 -21.83 -25.67
N THR A 346 -3.55 -20.90 -26.60
CA THR A 346 -4.58 -19.92 -26.98
C THR A 346 -5.60 -20.50 -27.95
N ASN A 347 -6.78 -19.88 -28.01
CA ASN A 347 -7.76 -20.18 -29.05
C ASN A 347 -7.19 -19.86 -30.44
N LYS A 348 -7.57 -20.67 -31.44
CA LYS A 348 -7.22 -20.44 -32.84
C LYS A 348 -7.78 -19.14 -33.40
N LYS A 349 -8.83 -18.59 -32.79
CA LYS A 349 -9.46 -17.34 -33.18
C LYS A 349 -9.70 -16.48 -31.95
N LEU A 350 -8.75 -15.61 -31.67
CA LEU A 350 -8.86 -14.57 -30.65
C LEU A 350 -9.78 -13.45 -31.15
N LEU A 351 -10.63 -12.92 -30.28
CA LEU A 351 -11.56 -11.84 -30.59
C LEU A 351 -11.36 -10.67 -29.63
N ALA A 352 -11.49 -9.45 -30.14
CA ALA A 352 -11.39 -8.24 -29.30
C ALA A 352 -12.44 -8.19 -28.18
N GLU A 353 -13.62 -8.80 -28.38
CA GLU A 353 -14.69 -8.87 -27.38
C GLU A 353 -14.39 -9.82 -26.20
N ASP A 354 -13.39 -10.70 -26.33
CA ASP A 354 -12.98 -11.67 -25.32
C ASP A 354 -11.72 -11.21 -24.53
N LEU A 355 -11.18 -10.03 -24.86
CA LEU A 355 -10.09 -9.39 -24.13
C LEU A 355 -10.40 -9.28 -22.63
N MET A 356 -9.47 -9.71 -21.77
CA MET A 356 -9.64 -9.73 -20.30
C MET A 356 -10.82 -10.59 -19.81
N GLY A 357 -11.37 -11.44 -20.69
CA GLY A 357 -12.61 -12.17 -20.46
C GLY A 357 -12.42 -13.63 -20.05
N ASP A 358 -11.18 -14.10 -19.98
CA ASP A 358 -10.84 -15.50 -19.74
C ASP A 358 -9.62 -15.64 -18.81
N ALA A 359 -9.73 -14.98 -17.65
CA ALA A 359 -8.62 -14.85 -16.72
C ALA A 359 -8.14 -16.21 -16.17
N THR A 360 -9.06 -17.11 -15.84
CA THR A 360 -8.73 -18.39 -15.20
C THR A 360 -7.91 -19.31 -16.11
N ASP A 361 -8.30 -19.47 -17.38
CA ASP A 361 -7.56 -20.33 -18.31
C ASP A 361 -6.24 -19.68 -18.74
N CYS A 362 -6.23 -18.38 -19.03
CA CYS A 362 -5.01 -17.68 -19.39
C CYS A 362 -3.95 -17.71 -18.27
N ARG A 363 -4.36 -17.52 -17.01
CA ARG A 363 -3.45 -17.67 -15.86
C ARG A 363 -2.91 -19.10 -15.74
N THR A 364 -3.80 -20.08 -15.79
CA THR A 364 -3.41 -21.51 -15.69
C THR A 364 -2.45 -21.90 -16.79
N LEU A 365 -2.73 -21.51 -18.03
CA LEU A 365 -1.91 -21.85 -19.20
C LEU A 365 -0.59 -21.09 -19.21
N LEU A 366 -0.53 -19.88 -18.63
CA LEU A 366 0.72 -19.14 -18.44
C LEU A 366 1.62 -19.86 -17.41
N GLU A 367 1.06 -20.27 -16.27
CA GLU A 367 1.78 -21.06 -15.26
C GLU A 367 2.29 -22.41 -15.80
N GLU A 368 1.52 -23.04 -16.69
CA GLU A 368 1.92 -24.26 -17.38
C GLU A 368 2.95 -24.02 -18.51
N GLY A 369 3.26 -22.78 -18.84
CA GLY A 369 4.16 -22.39 -19.94
C GLY A 369 3.62 -22.72 -21.33
N LYS A 370 2.28 -22.83 -21.47
CA LYS A 370 1.60 -23.10 -22.75
C LYS A 370 1.18 -21.83 -23.47
N VAL A 371 1.08 -20.71 -22.77
CA VAL A 371 0.93 -19.38 -23.36
C VAL A 371 1.97 -18.44 -22.78
N SER A 372 2.21 -17.33 -23.47
CA SER A 372 2.98 -16.18 -23.01
C SER A 372 2.18 -14.91 -23.27
N ILE A 373 2.40 -13.88 -22.45
CA ILE A 373 1.86 -12.55 -22.71
C ILE A 373 2.65 -11.98 -23.91
N ARG A 374 1.94 -11.47 -24.92
CA ARG A 374 2.56 -10.78 -26.07
C ARG A 374 3.26 -9.52 -25.56
N LEU A 375 4.46 -9.27 -26.05
CA LEU A 375 5.35 -8.21 -25.54
C LEU A 375 4.66 -6.85 -25.41
N VAL A 376 3.87 -6.45 -26.41
CA VAL A 376 3.17 -5.14 -26.42
C VAL A 376 2.15 -4.95 -25.30
N TYR A 377 1.65 -6.03 -24.70
CA TYR A 377 0.74 -5.98 -23.56
C TYR A 377 1.44 -6.18 -22.23
N THR A 378 2.75 -6.42 -22.23
CA THR A 378 3.47 -6.50 -20.97
C THR A 378 3.63 -5.09 -20.41
N PRO A 379 3.46 -4.89 -19.09
CA PRO A 379 3.60 -3.56 -18.51
C PRO A 379 5.00 -2.97 -18.76
N GLU A 380 6.03 -3.83 -18.84
CA GLU A 380 7.42 -3.43 -19.16
C GLU A 380 7.52 -2.73 -20.53
N TYR A 381 6.76 -3.20 -21.52
CA TYR A 381 6.77 -2.58 -22.85
C TYR A 381 5.93 -1.31 -22.89
N ALA A 382 4.76 -1.32 -22.28
CA ALA A 382 3.92 -0.12 -22.23
C ALA A 382 4.63 1.06 -21.55
N ALA A 383 5.41 0.77 -20.51
CA ALA A 383 6.13 1.76 -19.73
C ALA A 383 7.46 2.23 -20.36
N GLY A 384 8.02 1.47 -21.31
CA GLY A 384 9.24 1.85 -22.03
C GLY A 384 9.05 2.96 -23.08
N ALA A 385 7.81 3.39 -23.34
CA ALA A 385 7.52 4.50 -24.23
C ALA A 385 7.93 5.86 -23.60
N PRO A 386 8.41 6.85 -24.38
CA PRO A 386 8.45 6.82 -25.83
C PRO A 386 9.67 6.10 -26.42
N TYR A 387 9.43 5.24 -27.41
CA TYR A 387 10.48 4.45 -28.05
C TYR A 387 11.26 5.22 -29.13
N ASP A 388 12.58 4.99 -29.21
CA ASP A 388 13.40 5.51 -30.32
C ASP A 388 13.03 4.80 -31.64
N SER A 389 12.44 5.57 -32.55
CA SER A 389 11.97 5.13 -33.85
C SER A 389 13.00 5.34 -34.97
N SER A 390 14.15 5.96 -34.68
CA SER A 390 15.12 6.41 -35.70
C SER A 390 15.77 5.27 -36.50
N GLY A 391 15.75 4.05 -35.97
CA GLY A 391 16.28 2.85 -36.62
C GLY A 391 15.30 2.08 -37.49
N ILE A 392 14.03 2.51 -37.59
CA ILE A 392 12.97 1.76 -38.28
C ILE A 392 12.57 2.47 -39.57
N ASP A 393 12.50 1.71 -40.67
CA ASP A 393 11.89 2.19 -41.92
C ASP A 393 10.37 1.99 -41.87
N PHE A 394 9.64 3.08 -41.64
CA PHE A 394 8.17 3.10 -41.65
C PHE A 394 7.58 3.27 -43.06
N GLY A 395 8.39 3.64 -44.07
CA GLY A 395 7.94 3.81 -45.45
C GLY A 395 7.27 5.16 -45.74
N ASP A 396 6.14 5.15 -46.47
CA ASP A 396 5.34 6.32 -46.82
C ASP A 396 3.86 6.19 -46.40
N ASN A 397 3.01 7.17 -46.74
CA ASN A 397 1.56 7.12 -46.47
C ASN A 397 0.77 6.93 -47.79
N SER A 398 1.15 5.92 -48.60
CA SER A 398 0.54 5.71 -49.92
C SER A 398 -0.68 4.80 -49.93
N SER A 399 -0.97 4.08 -48.83
CA SER A 399 -2.12 3.19 -48.74
C SER A 399 -3.43 3.98 -48.69
N SER A 400 -4.55 3.33 -49.01
CA SER A 400 -5.88 3.94 -48.84
C SER A 400 -6.34 4.04 -47.39
N TYR A 401 -5.64 3.36 -46.49
CA TYR A 401 -5.93 3.31 -45.07
C TYR A 401 -4.98 4.21 -44.25
N SER A 402 -3.90 4.72 -44.87
CA SER A 402 -2.95 5.59 -44.18
C SER A 402 -3.54 6.87 -43.59
N ASN A 403 -3.01 7.29 -42.43
CA ASN A 403 -3.46 8.45 -41.65
C ASN A 403 -4.91 8.32 -41.14
N ASP A 404 -5.35 7.11 -40.81
CA ASP A 404 -6.64 6.86 -40.18
C ASP A 404 -6.55 6.65 -38.66
N GLY A 405 -5.33 6.66 -38.12
CA GLY A 405 -5.03 6.55 -36.69
C GLY A 405 -4.80 5.12 -36.21
N GLU A 406 -4.79 4.13 -37.11
CA GLU A 406 -4.39 2.75 -36.82
C GLU A 406 -3.17 2.39 -37.68
N CYS A 407 -2.20 1.67 -37.12
CA CYS A 407 -1.08 1.17 -37.91
C CYS A 407 -1.51 0.01 -38.83
N ASP A 408 -1.54 0.21 -40.14
CA ASP A 408 -1.94 -0.81 -41.12
C ASP A 408 -0.81 -1.75 -41.56
N ASP A 409 0.43 -1.44 -41.18
CA ASP A 409 1.59 -2.19 -41.68
C ASP A 409 1.67 -3.58 -41.00
N PRO A 410 1.59 -4.69 -41.78
CA PRO A 410 1.60 -6.05 -41.25
C PRO A 410 2.89 -6.47 -40.55
N ARG A 411 3.93 -5.63 -40.58
CA ARG A 411 5.17 -5.85 -39.80
C ARG A 411 5.01 -5.55 -38.32
N PHE A 412 3.98 -4.81 -37.93
CA PHE A 412 3.72 -4.42 -36.57
C PHE A 412 2.59 -5.26 -35.97
N GLU A 413 2.62 -5.37 -34.65
CA GLU A 413 1.61 -6.07 -33.86
C GLU A 413 1.29 -5.26 -32.60
N GLY A 414 0.01 -5.13 -32.26
CA GLY A 414 -0.41 -4.57 -30.98
C GLY A 414 -1.75 -3.87 -31.02
N PRO A 415 -2.20 -3.29 -29.90
CA PRO A 415 -3.47 -2.58 -29.82
C PRO A 415 -3.55 -1.35 -30.75
N GLY A 416 -2.41 -0.79 -31.16
CA GLY A 416 -2.36 0.32 -32.11
C GLY A 416 -2.44 -0.08 -33.58
N THR A 417 -2.53 -1.38 -33.92
CA THR A 417 -2.65 -1.83 -35.32
C THR A 417 -4.10 -1.94 -35.79
N ALA A 418 -4.32 -1.80 -37.10
CA ALA A 418 -5.61 -2.08 -37.72
C ALA A 418 -6.09 -3.52 -37.45
N THR A 419 -7.40 -3.70 -37.28
CA THR A 419 -7.99 -5.03 -37.02
C THR A 419 -7.80 -6.04 -38.16
N THR A 420 -7.49 -5.57 -39.36
CA THR A 420 -7.21 -6.41 -40.53
C THR A 420 -5.98 -5.86 -41.26
N LEU A 421 -4.86 -6.57 -41.15
CA LEU A 421 -3.62 -6.20 -41.81
C LEU A 421 -3.55 -6.82 -43.21
N LEU A 422 -3.23 -6.02 -44.23
CA LEU A 422 -3.06 -6.48 -45.61
C LEU A 422 -1.60 -6.38 -46.03
N ASP A 423 -1.10 -7.38 -46.76
CA ASP A 423 0.24 -7.33 -47.35
C ASP A 423 0.49 -6.10 -48.24
N SER A 424 -0.58 -5.51 -48.80
CA SER A 424 -0.50 -4.30 -49.63
C SER A 424 -0.16 -3.03 -48.87
N ASP A 425 -0.37 -3.01 -47.55
CA ASP A 425 -0.24 -1.81 -46.71
C ASP A 425 1.12 -1.75 -45.99
N ARG A 426 1.98 -2.75 -46.25
CA ARG A 426 3.38 -2.76 -45.84
C ARG A 426 4.11 -1.51 -46.33
N LEU A 427 4.79 -0.80 -45.42
CA LEU A 427 5.54 0.44 -45.67
C LEU A 427 4.68 1.57 -46.27
N ALA A 428 3.36 1.51 -46.11
CA ALA A 428 2.43 2.41 -46.78
C ALA A 428 1.53 3.20 -45.82
N ASP A 429 1.82 3.12 -44.52
CA ASP A 429 1.18 3.85 -43.44
C ASP A 429 2.19 4.33 -42.37
N ALA A 430 3.14 5.16 -42.81
CA ALA A 430 4.32 5.47 -42.03
C ALA A 430 4.09 6.37 -40.80
N ASP A 431 3.10 7.27 -40.87
CA ASP A 431 2.85 8.23 -39.78
C ASP A 431 2.14 7.56 -38.61
N ASP A 432 1.08 6.78 -38.85
CA ASP A 432 0.32 6.11 -37.79
C ASP A 432 1.16 5.00 -37.14
N CYS A 433 1.89 4.20 -37.93
CA CYS A 433 2.78 3.18 -37.39
C CYS A 433 3.94 3.75 -36.57
N ARG A 434 4.49 4.91 -36.95
CA ARG A 434 5.54 5.57 -36.16
C ARG A 434 4.99 6.11 -34.85
N GLU A 435 3.85 6.80 -34.89
CA GLU A 435 3.18 7.31 -33.69
C GLU A 435 2.83 6.16 -32.74
N ALA A 436 2.26 5.08 -33.26
CA ALA A 436 1.89 3.91 -32.48
C ALA A 436 3.12 3.22 -31.84
N TYR A 437 4.23 3.11 -32.57
CA TYR A 437 5.48 2.52 -32.08
C TYR A 437 6.13 3.39 -31.01
N GLU A 438 6.24 4.70 -31.26
CA GLU A 438 6.76 5.66 -30.28
C GLU A 438 5.89 5.66 -29.02
N ALA A 439 4.57 5.50 -29.14
CA ALA A 439 3.66 5.41 -28.01
C ALA A 439 3.68 4.05 -27.27
N GLY A 440 4.45 3.06 -27.74
CA GLY A 440 4.49 1.71 -27.15
C GLY A 440 3.21 0.90 -27.35
N THR A 441 2.37 1.29 -28.31
CA THR A 441 1.09 0.60 -28.60
C THR A 441 1.21 -0.46 -29.70
N VAL A 442 2.37 -0.54 -30.38
CA VAL A 442 2.70 -1.61 -31.33
C VAL A 442 4.17 -1.97 -31.20
N VAL A 443 4.50 -3.23 -31.49
CA VAL A 443 5.87 -3.74 -31.60
C VAL A 443 6.15 -4.23 -33.02
N LEU A 444 7.38 -4.02 -33.50
CA LEU A 444 7.84 -4.55 -34.78
C LEU A 444 8.17 -6.06 -34.65
N ILE A 445 7.36 -6.93 -35.25
CA ILE A 445 7.51 -8.39 -35.16
C ILE A 445 8.35 -8.99 -36.30
N GLU A 446 8.52 -8.27 -37.40
CA GLU A 446 9.45 -8.64 -38.47
C GLU A 446 10.72 -7.79 -38.39
N SER A 447 11.75 -8.29 -37.70
CA SER A 447 13.09 -7.71 -37.81
C SER A 447 13.56 -7.86 -39.27
N GLU A 448 14.04 -6.79 -39.88
CA GLU A 448 14.69 -6.85 -41.20
C GLU A 448 15.80 -7.90 -41.17
N ARG A 449 15.51 -9.09 -41.69
CA ARG A 449 16.56 -10.04 -42.06
C ARG A 449 17.16 -9.54 -43.36
N ASP A 450 18.33 -8.92 -43.24
CA ASP A 450 19.29 -8.68 -44.33
C ASP A 450 19.38 -9.85 -45.35
#